data_AF-A0A2P2I4C8-F1
#
_entry.id   AF-A0A2P2I4C8-F1
#
_cell.length_a   1.000
_cell.length_b   1.000
_cell.length_c   1.000
_cell.angle_alpha   90.00
_cell.angle_beta   90.00
_cell.angle_gamma   90.00
#
_symmetry.space_group_name_H-M   'P 1'
#
loop_
_entity.id
_entity.type
_entity.pdbx_description
1 polymer ?
#
loop_
_entity_poly.entity_id
_entity_poly.type
_entity_poly.pdbx_seq_one_letter_code
_entity_poly.pdbx_strand_id
1 'polypeptide(L)'
;YGIERMVEDLIQESMARGEFDNLANAGKPLQYDCHSPYIDLATHKLNQVLIDNGYAPGWVMLEREIRDDKEWIRVALRGERARLGDLPLTAREQTQWHRFIAKLEPYVLDLNRKIDNYNLLVPILNKQLVHFPVPRVADKILSDGATKHHPDAKAIASKQNIVPSAVVDDDVSIHAKKNIASTQKYSLQELFNSIFKL
;
A
#
# COMPACT_ATOMS: atom_id res chain seq x y z
N TYR A 1 -33.17 -32.00 14.67
CA TYR A 1 -34.47 -31.39 15.04
C TYR A 1 -34.92 -31.60 16.50
N GLY A 2 -34.33 -32.53 17.28
CA GLY A 2 -34.68 -32.66 18.71
C GLY A 2 -34.02 -31.61 19.61
N ILE A 3 -32.72 -31.37 19.39
CA ILE A 3 -31.92 -30.44 20.18
C ILE A 3 -32.39 -28.99 20.03
N GLU A 4 -32.72 -28.54 18.82
CA GLU A 4 -33.22 -27.17 18.60
C GLU A 4 -34.50 -26.87 19.37
N ARG A 5 -35.46 -27.82 19.41
CA ARG A 5 -36.69 -27.66 20.20
C ARG A 5 -36.42 -27.64 21.70
N MET A 6 -35.54 -28.53 22.18
CA MET A 6 -35.17 -28.56 23.59
C MET A 6 -34.45 -27.26 24.02
N VAL A 7 -33.61 -26.70 23.16
CA VAL A 7 -32.93 -25.42 23.43
C VAL A 7 -33.94 -24.27 23.43
N GLU A 8 -34.88 -24.24 22.49
CA GLU A 8 -35.93 -23.21 22.45
C GLU A 8 -36.81 -23.27 23.71
N ASP A 9 -37.26 -24.46 24.11
CA ASP A 9 -38.06 -24.62 25.34
C ASP A 9 -37.30 -24.13 26.58
N LEU A 10 -35.98 -24.38 26.64
CA LEU A 10 -35.12 -23.91 27.74
C LEU A 10 -35.00 -22.38 27.76
N ILE A 11 -34.83 -21.75 26.59
CA ILE A 11 -34.75 -20.29 26.47
C ILE A 11 -36.08 -19.65 26.89
N GLN A 12 -37.22 -20.18 26.43
CA GLN A 12 -38.55 -19.70 26.79
C GLN A 12 -38.82 -19.83 28.30
N GLU A 13 -38.39 -20.94 28.91
CA GLU A 13 -38.52 -21.16 30.35
C GLU A 13 -37.66 -20.17 31.16
N SER A 14 -36.40 -19.95 30.75
CA SER A 14 -35.52 -18.95 31.39
C SER A 14 -36.02 -17.51 31.21
N MET A 15 -36.65 -17.17 30.07
CA MET A 15 -37.33 -15.88 29.88
C MET A 15 -38.53 -15.73 30.80
N ALA A 16 -39.37 -16.78 30.94
CA ALA A 16 -40.54 -16.75 31.82
C ALA A 16 -40.17 -16.63 33.31
N ARG A 17 -39.00 -17.16 33.71
CA ARG A 17 -38.46 -17.03 35.08
C ARG A 17 -37.81 -15.68 35.36
N GLY A 18 -37.66 -14.80 34.37
CA GLY A 18 -36.99 -13.52 34.53
C GLY A 18 -35.47 -13.66 34.73
N GLU A 19 -34.86 -14.77 34.31
CA GLU A 19 -33.39 -14.98 34.41
C GLU A 19 -32.60 -14.00 33.52
N PHE A 20 -33.28 -13.31 32.60
CA PHE A 20 -32.74 -12.25 31.75
C PHE A 20 -32.99 -10.84 32.29
N ASP A 21 -33.75 -10.69 33.38
CA ASP A 21 -33.94 -9.40 34.03
C ASP A 21 -32.72 -9.08 34.91
N ASN A 22 -32.23 -7.83 34.86
CA ASN A 22 -31.08 -7.36 35.64
C ASN A 22 -29.72 -8.02 35.31
N LEU A 23 -29.47 -8.33 34.04
CA LEU A 23 -28.13 -8.72 33.59
C LEU A 23 -27.10 -7.61 33.92
N ALA A 24 -25.89 -8.00 34.34
CA ALA A 24 -24.88 -7.10 34.91
C ALA A 24 -24.42 -5.94 33.99
N ASN A 25 -24.82 -5.93 32.72
CA ASN A 25 -24.55 -4.88 31.75
C ASN A 25 -25.76 -4.51 30.87
N ALA A 26 -26.99 -4.86 31.29
CA ALA A 26 -28.20 -4.46 30.59
C ALA A 26 -28.29 -2.93 30.48
N GLY A 27 -28.55 -2.43 29.27
CA GLY A 27 -28.70 -1.00 28.99
C GLY A 27 -27.40 -0.17 28.99
N LYS A 28 -26.24 -0.76 29.31
CA LYS A 28 -24.95 -0.08 29.13
C LYS A 28 -24.54 -0.14 27.65
N PRO A 29 -23.95 0.93 27.09
CA PRO A 29 -23.37 0.86 25.76
C PRO A 29 -22.31 -0.24 25.73
N LEU A 30 -22.24 -0.97 24.61
CA LEU A 30 -21.19 -1.95 24.38
C LEU A 30 -19.83 -1.28 24.59
N GLN A 31 -19.03 -1.82 25.49
CA GLN A 31 -17.65 -1.39 25.66
C GLN A 31 -16.88 -1.89 24.45
N TYR A 32 -16.64 -1.00 23.49
CA TYR A 32 -15.72 -1.23 22.38
C TYR A 32 -14.28 -1.13 22.88
N ASP A 33 -13.93 -1.91 23.89
CA ASP A 33 -12.55 -2.09 24.27
C ASP A 33 -11.95 -2.94 23.15
N CYS A 34 -11.55 -2.28 22.05
CA CYS A 34 -10.90 -2.90 20.89
C CYS A 34 -9.49 -3.42 21.21
N HIS A 35 -9.17 -3.53 22.50
CA HIS A 35 -7.94 -4.08 23.02
C HIS A 35 -7.97 -5.60 22.85
N SER A 36 -7.38 -6.05 21.75
CA SER A 36 -7.01 -7.46 21.60
C SER A 36 -6.05 -7.85 22.73
N PRO A 37 -6.34 -8.89 23.53
CA PRO A 37 -5.47 -9.35 24.62
C PRO A 37 -4.04 -9.73 24.19
N TYR A 38 -3.83 -9.88 22.89
CA TYR A 38 -2.55 -10.24 22.28
C TYR A 38 -1.71 -9.03 21.85
N ILE A 39 -2.24 -7.81 21.95
CA ILE A 39 -1.54 -6.58 21.58
C ILE A 39 -1.13 -5.88 22.87
N ASP A 40 0.14 -5.49 22.98
CA ASP A 40 0.59 -4.73 24.14
C ASP A 40 -0.10 -3.35 24.22
N LEU A 41 -0.23 -2.83 25.44
CA LEU A 41 -0.93 -1.57 25.68
C LEU A 41 -0.27 -0.37 24.98
N ALA A 42 1.04 -0.38 24.81
CA ALA A 42 1.77 0.72 24.17
C ALA A 42 1.50 0.75 22.66
N THR A 43 1.53 -0.41 22.00
CA THR A 43 1.19 -0.60 20.59
C THR A 43 -0.25 -0.24 20.31
N HIS A 44 -1.19 -0.65 21.17
CA HIS A 44 -2.59 -0.27 21.04
C HIS A 44 -2.78 1.25 21.11
N LYS A 45 -2.20 1.90 22.14
CA LYS A 45 -2.29 3.35 22.30
C LYS A 45 -1.63 4.11 21.15
N LEU A 46 -0.50 3.62 20.64
CA LEU A 46 0.15 4.21 19.48
C LEU A 46 -0.75 4.12 18.25
N ASN A 47 -1.32 2.95 17.96
CA ASN A 47 -2.24 2.77 16.84
C ASN A 47 -3.48 3.66 16.98
N GLN A 48 -4.03 3.80 18.19
CA GLN A 48 -5.15 4.68 18.48
C GLN A 48 -4.81 6.14 18.16
N VAL A 49 -3.68 6.65 18.65
CA VAL A 49 -3.23 8.01 18.36
C VAL A 49 -3.00 8.22 16.85
N LEU A 50 -2.42 7.24 16.15
CA LEU A 50 -2.22 7.30 14.70
C LEU A 50 -3.56 7.39 13.96
N ILE A 51 -4.54 6.58 14.33
CA ILE A 51 -5.88 6.59 13.74
C ILE A 51 -6.58 7.94 14.01
N ASP A 52 -6.51 8.44 15.25
CA ASP A 52 -7.12 9.71 15.66
C ASP A 52 -6.53 10.92 14.90
N ASN A 53 -5.25 10.84 14.53
CA ASN A 53 -4.58 11.85 13.70
C ASN A 53 -4.75 11.63 12.18
N GLY A 54 -5.55 10.64 11.77
CA GLY A 54 -5.81 10.34 10.36
C GLY A 54 -4.64 9.67 9.63
N TYR A 55 -3.72 9.03 10.36
CA TYR A 55 -2.57 8.33 9.77
C TYR A 55 -2.99 6.96 9.22
N ALA A 56 -2.54 6.65 7.99
CA ALA A 56 -2.82 5.38 7.35
C ALA A 56 -1.84 4.28 7.83
N PRO A 57 -2.28 3.03 8.01
CA PRO A 57 -1.38 1.92 8.30
C PRO A 57 -0.28 1.75 7.24
N GLY A 58 0.89 1.27 7.64
CA GLY A 58 2.04 1.12 6.73
C GLY A 58 1.75 0.29 5.47
N TRP A 59 0.91 -0.75 5.55
CA TRP A 59 0.53 -1.54 4.38
C TRP A 59 -0.34 -0.76 3.37
N VAL A 60 -1.14 0.22 3.81
CA VAL A 60 -1.92 1.10 2.93
C VAL A 60 -0.96 2.04 2.17
N MET A 61 0.05 2.55 2.86
CA MET A 61 1.09 3.36 2.23
C MET A 61 1.87 2.55 1.20
N LEU A 62 2.26 1.32 1.55
CA LEU A 62 2.94 0.39 0.64
C LEU A 62 2.10 0.06 -0.61
N GLU A 63 0.79 -0.17 -0.44
CA GLU A 63 -0.13 -0.38 -1.57
C GLU A 63 -0.13 0.82 -2.52
N ARG A 64 -0.18 2.04 -1.97
CA ARG A 64 -0.12 3.28 -2.75
C ARG A 64 1.21 3.39 -3.49
N GLU A 65 2.33 3.13 -2.83
CA GLU A 65 3.65 3.15 -3.45
C GLU A 65 3.74 2.16 -4.62
N ILE A 66 3.27 0.92 -4.44
CA ILE A 66 3.23 -0.09 -5.52
C ILE A 66 2.39 0.39 -6.70
N ARG A 67 1.26 1.06 -6.45
CA ARG A 67 0.41 1.61 -7.51
C ARG A 67 1.11 2.73 -8.28
N ASP A 68 1.76 3.64 -7.55
CA ASP A 68 2.44 4.79 -8.12
C ASP A 68 3.68 4.34 -8.93
N ASP A 69 4.45 3.36 -8.43
CA ASP A 69 5.57 2.73 -9.14
C ASP A 69 5.11 2.02 -10.43
N LYS A 70 4.01 1.26 -10.37
CA LYS A 70 3.42 0.62 -11.56
C LYS A 70 3.04 1.65 -12.62
N GLU A 71 2.43 2.76 -12.21
CA GLU A 71 2.03 3.81 -13.14
C GLU A 71 3.24 4.53 -13.72
N TRP A 72 4.26 4.78 -12.91
CA TRP A 72 5.52 5.36 -13.38
C TRP A 72 6.15 4.52 -14.49
N ILE A 73 6.29 3.20 -14.30
CA ILE A 73 6.86 2.30 -15.33
C ILE A 73 6.02 2.38 -16.62
N ARG A 74 4.68 2.43 -16.52
CA ARG A 74 3.80 2.56 -17.69
C ARG A 74 3.95 3.90 -18.39
N VAL A 75 4.10 5.00 -17.65
CA VAL A 75 4.34 6.34 -18.21
C VAL A 75 5.70 6.36 -18.90
N ALA A 76 6.73 5.80 -18.27
CA ALA A 76 8.08 5.70 -18.82
C ALA A 76 8.09 4.94 -20.16
N LEU A 77 7.45 3.76 -20.22
CA LEU A 77 7.30 2.97 -21.44
C LEU A 77 6.51 3.71 -22.52
N ARG A 78 5.38 4.34 -22.18
CA ARG A 78 4.58 5.12 -23.13
C ARG A 78 5.34 6.33 -23.68
N GLY A 79 6.11 7.01 -22.84
CA GLY A 79 6.92 8.15 -23.27
C GLY A 79 8.02 7.73 -24.25
N GLU A 80 8.65 6.57 -24.04
CA GLU A 80 9.70 6.08 -24.94
C GLU A 80 9.04 5.60 -26.24
N ARG A 81 7.88 4.93 -26.16
CA ARG A 81 7.10 4.55 -27.34
C ARG A 81 6.69 5.75 -28.21
N ALA A 82 6.32 6.86 -27.59
CA ALA A 82 5.95 8.10 -28.27
C ALA A 82 7.13 8.77 -29.02
N ARG A 83 8.37 8.46 -28.63
CA ARG A 83 9.59 8.89 -29.34
C ARG A 83 9.92 8.01 -30.53
N LEU A 84 9.39 6.79 -30.57
CA LEU A 84 9.62 5.83 -31.65
C LEU A 84 8.65 6.07 -32.82
N GLY A 85 9.08 5.65 -34.02
CA GLY A 85 8.27 5.68 -35.24
C GLY A 85 7.06 4.75 -35.27
N ASP A 86 6.37 4.75 -36.41
CA ASP A 86 5.32 3.77 -36.70
C ASP A 86 5.90 2.37 -36.84
N LEU A 87 5.06 1.34 -36.69
CA LEU A 87 5.44 -0.04 -36.97
C LEU A 87 5.52 -0.27 -38.49
N PRO A 88 6.49 -1.04 -39.01
CA PRO A 88 7.56 -1.74 -38.30
C PRO A 88 8.72 -0.83 -37.86
N LEU A 89 9.26 -1.08 -36.67
CA LEU A 89 10.40 -0.32 -36.15
C LEU A 89 11.68 -0.62 -36.96
N THR A 90 12.53 0.40 -37.10
CA THR A 90 13.88 0.23 -37.64
C THR A 90 14.73 -0.58 -36.65
N ALA A 91 15.72 -1.35 -37.12
CA ALA A 91 16.62 -2.13 -36.25
C ALA A 91 17.27 -1.30 -35.12
N ARG A 92 17.59 -0.02 -35.42
CA ARG A 92 18.10 0.95 -34.42
C ARG A 92 17.07 1.28 -33.33
N GLU A 93 15.82 1.52 -33.71
CA GLU A 93 14.71 1.82 -32.79
C GLU A 93 14.38 0.61 -31.92
N GLN A 94 14.41 -0.59 -32.50
CA GLN A 94 14.25 -1.84 -31.76
C GLN A 94 15.36 -2.00 -30.71
N THR A 95 16.61 -1.73 -31.06
CA THR A 95 17.74 -1.81 -30.12
C THR A 95 17.62 -0.78 -28.99
N GLN A 96 17.15 0.43 -29.30
CA GLN A 96 16.87 1.46 -28.32
C GLN A 96 15.76 1.04 -27.34
N TRP A 97 14.68 0.44 -27.85
CA TRP A 97 13.58 -0.08 -27.03
C TRP A 97 14.05 -1.18 -26.07
N HIS A 98 14.79 -2.17 -26.56
CA HIS A 98 15.34 -3.25 -25.71
C HIS A 98 16.29 -2.70 -24.65
N ARG A 99 17.15 -1.73 -25.02
CA ARG A 99 18.05 -1.07 -24.05
C ARG A 99 17.26 -0.30 -22.99
N PHE A 100 16.14 0.32 -23.35
CA PHE A 100 15.29 1.02 -22.41
C PHE A 100 14.58 0.05 -21.44
N ILE A 101 14.08 -1.08 -21.95
CA ILE A 101 13.51 -2.14 -21.09
C ILE A 101 14.57 -2.66 -20.12
N ALA A 102 15.80 -2.91 -20.58
CA ALA A 102 16.89 -3.34 -19.70
C ALA A 102 17.21 -2.32 -18.59
N LYS A 103 17.08 -1.01 -18.88
CA LYS A 103 17.23 0.03 -17.85
C LYS A 103 16.12 0.02 -16.79
N LEU A 104 14.94 -0.50 -17.13
CA LEU A 104 13.79 -0.58 -16.21
C LEU A 104 13.82 -1.84 -15.32
N GLU A 105 14.62 -2.84 -15.67
CA GLU A 105 14.76 -4.09 -14.90
C GLU A 105 14.99 -3.88 -13.38
N PRO A 106 15.95 -3.06 -12.91
CA PRO A 106 16.19 -2.90 -11.47
C PRO A 106 14.99 -2.29 -10.73
N TYR A 107 14.26 -1.36 -11.36
CA TYR A 107 13.05 -0.75 -10.78
C TYR A 107 11.92 -1.77 -10.65
N VAL A 108 11.82 -2.69 -11.59
CA VAL A 108 10.83 -3.77 -11.58
C VAL A 108 11.15 -4.78 -10.50
N LEU A 109 12.44 -5.07 -10.30
CA LEU A 109 12.89 -5.93 -9.20
C LEU A 109 12.51 -5.35 -7.84
N ASP A 110 12.72 -4.04 -7.63
CA ASP A 110 12.30 -3.35 -6.41
C ASP A 110 10.77 -3.38 -6.23
N LEU A 111 10.02 -3.07 -7.29
CA LEU A 111 8.56 -3.16 -7.30
C LEU A 111 8.06 -4.56 -6.92
N ASN A 112 8.67 -5.62 -7.47
CA ASN A 112 8.30 -6.99 -7.15
C ASN A 112 8.60 -7.34 -5.69
N ARG A 113 9.72 -6.83 -5.13
CA ARG A 113 10.02 -6.97 -3.70
C ARG A 113 8.97 -6.29 -2.82
N LYS A 114 8.50 -5.09 -3.20
CA LYS A 114 7.41 -4.40 -2.48
C LYS A 114 6.10 -5.20 -2.54
N ILE A 115 5.80 -5.76 -3.71
CA ILE A 115 4.64 -6.65 -3.90
C ILE A 115 4.73 -7.88 -2.99
N ASP A 116 5.89 -8.52 -2.91
CA ASP A 116 6.10 -9.68 -2.03
C ASP A 116 5.91 -9.30 -0.56
N ASN A 117 6.47 -8.17 -0.12
CA ASN A 117 6.28 -7.67 1.24
C ASN A 117 4.79 -7.40 1.54
N TYR A 118 4.09 -6.73 0.62
CA TYR A 118 2.66 -6.48 0.75
C TYR A 118 1.84 -7.78 0.84
N ASN A 119 2.16 -8.77 0.00
CA ASN A 119 1.53 -10.08 -0.02
C ASN A 119 1.75 -10.86 1.29
N LEU A 120 2.90 -10.70 1.95
CA LEU A 120 3.17 -11.27 3.26
C LEU A 120 2.39 -10.58 4.38
N LEU A 121 2.17 -9.26 4.28
CA LEU A 121 1.44 -8.47 5.27
C LEU A 121 -0.08 -8.64 5.19
N VAL A 122 -0.63 -8.84 3.99
CA VAL A 122 -2.08 -8.89 3.75
C VAL A 122 -2.49 -10.30 3.30
N PRO A 123 -2.72 -11.26 4.22
CA PRO A 123 -2.99 -12.67 3.88
C PRO A 123 -4.44 -12.90 3.38
N ILE A 124 -5.01 -11.95 2.66
CA ILE A 124 -6.36 -12.06 2.06
C ILE A 124 -6.19 -12.29 0.56
N LEU A 125 -6.57 -13.47 0.08
CA LEU A 125 -6.30 -13.94 -1.30
C LEU A 125 -6.78 -12.96 -2.38
N ASN A 126 -7.91 -12.27 -2.17
CA ASN A 126 -8.48 -11.33 -3.13
C ASN A 126 -7.74 -9.98 -3.19
N LYS A 127 -6.85 -9.69 -2.25
CA LYS A 127 -6.03 -8.47 -2.22
C LYS A 127 -4.58 -8.72 -2.64
N GLN A 128 -4.19 -9.97 -2.83
CA GLN A 128 -2.85 -10.35 -3.26
C GLN A 128 -2.53 -9.77 -4.64
N LEU A 129 -1.30 -9.29 -4.80
CA LEU A 129 -0.81 -8.67 -6.02
C LEU A 129 0.14 -9.61 -6.76
N VAL A 130 0.01 -9.68 -8.08
CA VAL A 130 0.98 -10.40 -8.93
C VAL A 130 2.17 -9.51 -9.28
N HIS A 131 3.33 -10.14 -9.48
CA HIS A 131 4.53 -9.49 -10.01
C HIS A 131 4.23 -8.77 -11.32
N PHE A 132 4.93 -7.67 -11.55
CA PHE A 132 4.69 -6.80 -12.69
C PHE A 132 5.31 -7.39 -13.97
N PRO A 133 4.50 -7.80 -14.98
CA PRO A 133 5.03 -8.45 -16.18
C PRO A 133 5.47 -7.41 -17.22
N VAL A 134 6.72 -6.97 -17.14
CA VAL A 134 7.29 -5.95 -18.04
C VAL A 134 7.21 -6.32 -19.52
N PRO A 135 7.62 -7.53 -19.96
CA PRO A 135 7.65 -7.84 -21.39
C PRO A 135 6.25 -7.75 -22.02
N ARG A 136 5.25 -8.34 -21.36
CA ARG A 136 3.85 -8.33 -21.81
C ARG A 136 3.28 -6.91 -21.88
N VAL A 137 3.61 -6.07 -20.90
CA VAL A 137 3.15 -4.67 -20.86
C VAL A 137 3.86 -3.86 -21.93
N ALA A 138 5.16 -4.07 -22.14
CA ALA A 138 5.95 -3.40 -23.16
C ALA A 138 5.44 -3.75 -24.57
N ASP A 139 5.16 -5.02 -24.86
CA ASP A 139 4.62 -5.46 -26.14
C ASP A 139 3.24 -4.86 -26.41
N LYS A 140 2.38 -4.83 -25.40
CA LYS A 140 1.06 -4.18 -25.51
C LYS A 140 1.17 -2.68 -25.77
N ILE A 141 2.10 -2.00 -25.08
CA ILE A 141 2.34 -0.56 -25.33
C ILE A 141 2.94 -0.35 -26.71
N LEU A 142 3.74 -1.30 -27.21
CA LEU A 142 4.33 -1.23 -28.53
C LEU A 142 3.25 -1.33 -29.62
N SER A 143 2.27 -2.23 -29.46
CA SER A 143 1.14 -2.41 -30.39
C SER A 143 0.09 -1.31 -30.32
N ASP A 144 -0.31 -0.89 -29.12
CA ASP A 144 -1.47 -0.02 -28.89
C ASP A 144 -1.07 1.46 -28.69
N GLY A 145 0.23 1.73 -28.50
CA GLY A 145 0.72 3.04 -28.08
C GLY A 145 0.74 4.09 -29.18
N ALA A 146 0.44 5.34 -28.79
CA ALA A 146 0.55 6.51 -29.64
C ALA A 146 1.97 6.64 -30.23
N THR A 147 2.05 6.70 -31.56
CA THR A 147 3.32 6.84 -32.30
C THR A 147 3.77 8.30 -32.33
N LYS A 148 4.98 8.56 -32.83
CA LYS A 148 5.51 9.93 -33.05
C LYS A 148 4.58 10.88 -33.81
N HIS A 149 3.64 10.34 -34.60
CA HIS A 149 2.70 11.10 -35.42
C HIS A 149 1.39 11.45 -34.69
N HIS A 150 1.13 10.88 -33.51
CA HIS A 150 -0.04 11.21 -32.72
C HIS A 150 0.07 12.63 -32.14
N PRO A 151 -0.96 13.49 -32.20
CA PRO A 151 -0.91 14.87 -31.73
C PRO A 151 -0.47 14.99 -30.26
N ASP A 152 -0.82 14.01 -29.43
CA ASP A 152 -0.47 13.97 -28.00
C ASP A 152 0.92 13.38 -27.68
N ALA A 153 1.66 12.87 -28.68
CA ALA A 153 2.94 12.18 -28.45
C ALA A 153 3.98 13.06 -27.75
N LYS A 154 4.02 14.37 -28.07
CA LYS A 154 4.91 15.34 -27.41
C LYS A 154 4.53 15.60 -25.95
N ALA A 155 3.23 15.57 -25.62
CA ALA A 155 2.73 15.74 -24.26
C ALA A 155 2.95 14.48 -23.41
N ILE A 156 2.94 13.28 -24.02
CA ILE A 156 3.20 12.01 -23.34
C ILE A 156 4.70 11.83 -23.09
N ALA A 157 5.56 12.20 -24.05
CA ALA A 157 7.02 12.10 -23.91
C ALA A 157 7.61 13.06 -22.85
N SER A 158 6.95 14.19 -22.57
CA SER A 158 7.39 15.17 -21.56
C SER A 158 7.06 14.76 -20.13
N LYS A 159 6.12 13.82 -19.92
CA LYS A 159 5.74 13.30 -18.58
C LYS A 159 6.76 12.32 -17.99
N GLN A 160 7.80 11.93 -18.73
CA GLN A 160 8.83 10.98 -18.28
C GLN A 160 9.75 11.50 -17.15
N ASN A 161 9.76 12.81 -16.86
CA ASN A 161 10.74 13.41 -15.93
C ASN A 161 10.41 13.27 -14.45
N ILE A 162 9.37 12.52 -14.07
CA ILE A 162 9.02 12.32 -12.66
C ILE A 162 9.59 10.96 -12.25
N VAL A 163 10.85 10.93 -11.79
CA VAL A 163 11.41 9.72 -11.15
C VAL A 163 10.54 9.40 -9.92
N PRO A 164 10.23 8.12 -9.62
CA PRO A 164 9.54 7.79 -8.39
C PRO A 164 10.36 8.30 -7.23
N SER A 165 9.72 9.00 -6.30
CA SER A 165 10.34 9.67 -5.14
C SER A 165 11.19 8.76 -4.24
N ALA A 166 11.23 7.45 -4.51
CA ALA A 166 11.92 6.44 -3.71
C ALA A 166 13.35 6.09 -4.19
N VAL A 167 13.80 6.55 -5.36
CA VAL A 167 15.12 6.12 -5.93
C VAL A 167 16.25 7.13 -5.66
N VAL A 168 16.00 8.19 -4.91
CA VAL A 168 17.02 9.21 -4.61
C VAL A 168 17.99 8.78 -3.50
N ASP A 169 17.76 7.66 -2.81
CA ASP A 169 18.23 7.57 -1.43
C ASP A 169 19.05 6.32 -1.01
N ASP A 170 19.59 5.56 -1.97
CA ASP A 170 20.35 4.33 -1.66
C ASP A 170 21.78 4.22 -2.20
N ASP A 171 22.36 5.23 -2.89
CA ASP A 171 23.74 5.11 -3.40
C ASP A 171 24.71 6.28 -3.13
N VAL A 172 24.37 7.23 -2.25
CA VAL A 172 25.36 8.19 -1.72
C VAL A 172 25.11 8.47 -0.23
N SER A 173 26.17 8.33 0.57
CA SER A 173 26.29 8.76 1.97
C SER A 173 25.64 7.91 3.05
N ILE A 174 26.33 6.81 3.32
CA ILE A 174 26.65 6.34 4.68
C ILE A 174 27.35 7.49 5.44
N HIS A 175 26.67 8.58 5.81
CA HIS A 175 27.11 9.54 6.87
C HIS A 175 26.14 10.70 7.20
N ALA A 176 24.92 10.79 6.65
CA ALA A 176 24.07 11.97 6.93
C ALA A 176 22.57 11.71 7.22
N LYS A 177 22.13 10.47 7.44
CA LYS A 177 20.74 10.18 7.90
C LYS A 177 20.61 10.06 9.43
N LYS A 178 21.37 10.85 10.20
CA LYS A 178 21.28 10.88 11.68
C LYS A 178 20.51 12.06 12.25
N ASN A 179 20.04 13.01 11.44
CA ASN A 179 19.58 14.31 11.98
C ASN A 179 18.14 14.74 11.67
N ILE A 180 17.29 13.86 11.13
CA ILE A 180 15.87 14.19 10.87
C ILE A 180 14.94 13.29 11.70
N ALA A 181 15.33 12.03 11.94
CA ALA A 181 14.65 11.12 12.87
C ALA A 181 14.92 11.46 14.35
N SER A 182 15.96 12.24 14.65
CA SER A 182 16.24 12.76 16.00
C SER A 182 15.27 13.90 16.33
N THR A 183 15.06 14.85 15.42
CA THR A 183 14.26 16.06 15.65
C THR A 183 12.77 15.78 15.91
N GLN A 184 12.16 14.79 15.24
CA GLN A 184 10.78 14.38 15.54
C GLN A 184 10.65 13.47 16.78
N LYS A 185 11.71 12.73 17.15
CA LYS A 185 11.72 11.96 18.41
C LYS A 185 11.74 12.87 19.64
N TYR A 186 12.44 14.00 19.58
CA TYR A 186 12.50 14.95 20.69
C TYR A 186 11.14 15.64 20.91
N SER A 187 10.40 15.98 19.85
CA SER A 187 9.07 16.60 19.96
C SER A 187 8.03 15.69 20.63
N LEU A 188 8.02 14.39 20.31
CA LEU A 188 7.09 13.44 20.93
C LEU A 188 7.48 13.07 22.36
N GLN A 189 8.80 13.01 22.67
CA GLN A 189 9.26 12.83 24.06
C GLN A 189 8.98 14.06 24.94
N GLU A 190 9.05 15.27 24.39
CA GLU A 190 8.70 16.50 25.11
C GLU A 190 7.19 16.59 25.37
N LEU A 191 6.35 16.23 24.41
CA LEU A 191 4.90 16.14 24.61
C LEU A 191 4.52 15.05 25.63
N PHE A 192 5.19 13.90 25.61
CA PHE A 192 4.99 12.83 26.57
C PHE A 192 5.37 13.25 28.00
N ASN A 193 6.50 13.95 28.17
CA ASN A 193 6.96 14.44 29.47
C ASN A 193 6.13 15.63 30.01
N SER A 194 5.48 16.40 29.13
CA SER A 194 4.59 17.51 29.52
C SER A 194 3.21 17.04 29.96
N ILE A 195 2.73 15.89 29.48
CA ILE A 195 1.41 15.34 29.82
C ILE A 195 1.45 14.53 31.12
N PHE A 196 2.59 13.91 31.45
CA PHE A 196 2.76 13.06 32.63
C PHE A 196 3.47 13.73 33.82
N LYS A 197 3.72 15.04 33.77
CA LYS A 197 4.12 15.85 34.94
C LYS A 197 2.93 16.66 35.46
N LEU A 198 2.04 15.97 36.16
CA LEU A 198 1.20 16.49 37.25
C LEU A 198 0.88 15.32 38.19
#